data_AF-A0A8S9LPK8-F1
#
_entry.id   AF-A0A8S9LPK8-F1
#
_cell.length_a   1.000
_cell.length_b   1.000
_cell.length_c   1.000
_cell.angle_alpha   90.00
_cell.angle_beta   90.00
_cell.angle_gamma   90.00
#
_symmetry.space_group_name_H-M   'P 1'
#
loop_
_entity.id
_entity.type
_entity.pdbx_description
1 polymer ?
#
loop_
_entity_poly.entity_id
_entity_poly.type
_entity_poly.pdbx_seq_one_letter_code
_entity_poly.pdbx_strand_id
1 'polypeptide(L)'
;MAVQAYFITNMEPIKFWEFMSLLLEGLGYDRPSIKIPAIIMMPIAHLVELVYKLLGPYGMKVPQLTPSRVRLLSCSRTFDSSKAKELLGYAPVVPLQEGIKRTIDSFTHLTPQNQPKKEVNDRIQWKKQIVIAIVILITLYLKSVATTGYSAVLIPVLVASMIFFFRGIFPEKMKLLGSKKDN
;
A
#
# COMPACT_ATOMS: atom_id res chain seq x y z
N MET A 1 7.99 -24.59 36.87
CA MET A 1 6.85 -24.67 35.94
C MET A 1 7.34 -24.30 34.55
N ALA A 2 7.22 -25.20 33.57
CA ALA A 2 7.60 -24.89 32.19
C ALA A 2 6.45 -24.16 31.49
N VAL A 3 6.70 -22.96 30.98
CA VAL A 3 5.74 -22.24 30.13
C VAL A 3 5.77 -22.86 28.75
N GLN A 4 4.60 -23.17 28.20
CA GLN A 4 4.46 -23.78 26.89
C GLN A 4 3.62 -22.89 25.98
N ALA A 5 4.14 -22.60 24.78
CA ALA A 5 3.43 -21.83 23.77
C ALA A 5 2.52 -22.76 22.94
N TYR A 6 1.33 -22.25 22.62
CA TYR A 6 0.33 -22.91 21.79
C TYR A 6 -0.07 -21.97 20.64
N PHE A 7 -0.25 -22.53 19.45
CA PHE A 7 -0.85 -21.81 18.33
C PHE A 7 -2.35 -22.06 18.33
N ILE A 8 -3.13 -20.98 18.30
CA ILE A 8 -4.59 -21.03 18.18
C ILE A 8 -4.93 -20.61 16.75
N THR A 9 -5.55 -21.50 15.98
CA THR A 9 -5.94 -21.24 14.59
C THR A 9 -7.30 -21.84 14.28
N ASN A 10 -7.85 -21.51 13.13
CA ASN A 10 -9.12 -22.02 12.63
C ASN A 10 -9.09 -23.51 12.22
N MET A 11 -7.97 -24.22 12.35
CA MET A 11 -7.78 -25.65 12.01
C MET A 11 -8.06 -26.02 10.54
N GLU A 12 -8.47 -25.06 9.71
CA GLU A 12 -8.74 -25.21 8.27
C GLU A 12 -7.66 -24.47 7.47
N PRO A 13 -6.63 -25.16 6.95
CA PRO A 13 -5.58 -24.52 6.17
C PRO A 13 -6.11 -24.13 4.79
N ILE A 14 -6.15 -22.83 4.52
CA ILE A 14 -6.45 -22.26 3.20
C ILE A 14 -5.26 -21.43 2.71
N LYS A 15 -5.01 -21.39 1.40
CA LYS A 15 -3.97 -20.50 0.87
C LYS A 15 -4.40 -19.05 1.02
N PHE A 16 -3.48 -18.18 1.40
CA PHE A 16 -3.74 -16.74 1.57
C PHE A 16 -4.43 -16.11 0.34
N TRP A 17 -3.98 -16.43 -0.87
CA TRP A 17 -4.58 -15.90 -2.10
C TRP A 17 -5.98 -16.46 -2.40
N GLU A 18 -6.29 -17.69 -1.99
CA GLU A 18 -7.63 -18.26 -2.11
C GLU A 18 -8.57 -17.57 -1.12
N PHE A 19 -8.13 -17.41 0.14
CA PHE A 19 -8.85 -16.63 1.16
C PHE A 19 -9.14 -15.18 0.71
N MET A 20 -8.13 -14.49 0.16
CA MET A 20 -8.29 -13.14 -0.37
C MET A 20 -9.24 -13.08 -1.57
N SER A 21 -9.25 -14.12 -2.42
CA SER A 21 -10.18 -14.20 -3.55
C SER A 21 -11.63 -14.26 -3.05
N LEU A 22 -11.91 -15.14 -2.07
CA LEU A 22 -13.26 -15.29 -1.49
C LEU A 22 -13.75 -14.01 -0.82
N LEU A 23 -12.88 -13.30 -0.11
CA LEU A 23 -13.22 -12.01 0.51
C LEU A 23 -13.54 -10.93 -0.53
N LEU A 24 -12.73 -10.83 -1.59
CA LEU A 24 -12.93 -9.82 -2.63
C LEU A 24 -14.19 -10.09 -3.45
N GLU A 25 -14.40 -11.35 -3.84
CA GLU A 25 -15.61 -11.78 -4.55
C GLU A 25 -16.87 -11.52 -3.73
N GLY A 26 -16.83 -11.83 -2.42
CA GLY A 26 -17.93 -11.53 -1.51
C GLY A 26 -18.22 -10.05 -1.32
N LEU A 27 -17.21 -9.18 -1.47
CA LEU A 27 -17.37 -7.72 -1.48
C LEU A 27 -17.77 -7.15 -2.85
N GLY A 28 -17.93 -8.00 -3.87
CA GLY A 28 -18.28 -7.59 -5.24
C GLY A 28 -17.10 -7.07 -6.07
N TYR A 29 -15.86 -7.39 -5.69
CA TYR A 29 -14.66 -7.10 -6.49
C TYR A 29 -14.31 -8.28 -7.40
N ASP A 30 -13.69 -7.97 -8.55
CA ASP A 30 -13.12 -8.98 -9.42
C ASP A 30 -11.98 -9.75 -8.74
N ARG A 31 -11.89 -11.04 -9.05
CA ARG A 31 -10.85 -11.91 -8.51
C ARG A 31 -9.47 -11.41 -8.95
N PRO A 32 -8.49 -11.31 -8.03
CA PRO A 32 -7.13 -10.89 -8.39
C PRO A 32 -6.46 -11.94 -9.28
N SER A 33 -6.39 -11.69 -10.58
CA SER A 33 -5.77 -12.60 -11.57
C SER A 33 -4.28 -12.33 -11.81
N ILE A 34 -3.76 -11.20 -11.32
CA ILE A 34 -2.38 -10.77 -11.58
C ILE A 34 -1.45 -11.37 -10.52
N LYS A 35 -0.52 -12.22 -10.95
CA LYS A 35 0.52 -12.80 -10.09
C LYS A 35 1.85 -12.11 -10.40
N ILE A 36 2.31 -11.27 -9.48
CA ILE A 36 3.60 -10.56 -9.61
C ILE A 36 4.66 -11.34 -8.84
N PRO A 37 5.75 -11.81 -9.50
CA PRO A 37 6.84 -12.48 -8.81
C PRO A 37 7.51 -11.57 -7.77
N ALA A 38 7.78 -12.12 -6.59
CA ALA A 38 8.45 -11.37 -5.52
C ALA A 38 9.83 -10.85 -5.93
N ILE A 39 10.54 -11.57 -6.81
CA ILE A 39 11.85 -11.16 -7.34
C ILE A 39 11.79 -9.77 -8.01
N ILE A 40 10.70 -9.48 -8.71
CA ILE A 40 10.48 -8.18 -9.37
C ILE A 40 9.97 -7.15 -8.37
N MET A 41 9.12 -7.56 -7.43
CA MET A 41 8.52 -6.66 -6.46
C MET A 41 9.51 -6.16 -5.39
N MET A 42 10.50 -6.98 -5.03
CA MET A 42 11.53 -6.66 -4.03
C MET A 42 12.38 -5.43 -4.39
N PRO A 43 13.01 -5.31 -5.58
CA PRO A 43 13.77 -4.11 -5.93
C PRO A 43 12.89 -2.86 -5.98
N ILE A 44 11.64 -2.99 -6.45
CA ILE A 44 10.68 -1.87 -6.45
C ILE A 44 10.38 -1.43 -5.01
N ALA A 45 10.15 -2.38 -4.10
CA ALA A 45 9.89 -2.08 -2.70
C ALA A 45 11.09 -1.42 -2.00
N HIS A 46 12.31 -1.85 -2.32
CA HIS A 46 13.53 -1.21 -1.82
C HIS A 46 13.71 0.21 -2.36
N LEU A 47 13.39 0.45 -3.63
CA LEU A 47 13.42 1.79 -4.22
C LEU A 47 12.41 2.70 -3.52
N VAL A 48 11.18 2.24 -3.30
CA VAL A 48 10.14 3.00 -2.58
C VAL A 48 10.57 3.30 -1.15
N GLU A 49 11.19 2.34 -0.45
CA GLU A 49 11.71 2.55 0.89
C GLU A 49 12.86 3.58 0.92
N LEU A 50 13.77 3.54 -0.06
CA LEU A 50 14.87 4.50 -0.17
C LEU A 50 14.34 5.92 -0.41
N VAL A 51 13.41 6.06 -1.36
CA VAL A 51 12.74 7.34 -1.65
C VAL A 51 12.02 7.86 -0.40
N TYR A 52 11.34 6.97 0.33
CA TYR A 52 10.69 7.32 1.60
C TYR A 52 11.70 7.71 2.68
N LYS A 53 12.85 7.06 2.80
CA LYS A 53 13.90 7.47 3.77
C LYS A 53 14.44 8.86 3.46
N LEU A 54 14.62 9.18 2.18
CA LEU A 54 15.15 10.47 1.75
C LEU A 54 14.14 11.62 1.93
N LEU A 55 12.86 11.34 1.65
CA LEU A 55 11.80 12.36 1.62
C LEU A 55 10.85 12.26 2.82
N GLY A 56 11.01 11.28 3.71
CA GLY A 56 10.25 11.09 4.95
C GLY A 56 10.30 12.30 5.87
N PRO A 57 11.45 12.98 6.05
CA PRO A 57 11.53 14.24 6.80
C PRO A 57 10.67 15.37 6.22
N TYR A 58 10.22 15.25 4.97
CA TYR A 58 9.34 16.23 4.31
C TYR A 58 7.85 15.92 4.47
N GLY A 59 7.49 14.98 5.36
CA GLY A 59 6.10 14.70 5.71
C GLY A 59 5.40 13.69 4.80
N MET A 60 6.14 12.85 4.08
CA MET A 60 5.54 11.73 3.35
C MET A 60 4.94 10.69 4.29
N LYS A 61 3.82 10.08 3.87
CA LYS A 61 3.18 8.98 4.59
C LYS A 61 3.95 7.68 4.38
N VAL A 62 3.88 6.79 5.38
CA VAL A 62 4.46 5.44 5.33
C VAL A 62 3.98 4.73 4.05
N PRO A 63 4.89 4.25 3.19
CA PRO A 63 4.51 3.58 1.96
C PRO A 63 3.80 2.26 2.29
N GLN A 64 2.72 1.95 1.57
CA GLN A 64 2.04 0.66 1.73
C GLN A 64 2.88 -0.51 1.22
N LEU A 65 3.79 -0.22 0.29
CA LEU A 65 4.73 -1.16 -0.29
C LEU A 65 6.08 -1.07 0.45
N THR A 66 6.39 -2.09 1.23
CA THR A 66 7.65 -2.22 1.97
C THR A 66 8.24 -3.61 1.70
N PRO A 67 9.57 -3.79 1.61
CA PRO A 67 10.18 -5.11 1.39
C PRO A 67 9.71 -6.16 2.41
N SER A 68 9.53 -5.77 3.68
CA SER A 68 9.00 -6.64 4.73
C SER A 68 7.58 -7.15 4.42
N ARG A 69 6.70 -6.29 3.89
CA ARG A 69 5.33 -6.67 3.51
C ARG A 69 5.33 -7.56 2.28
N VAL A 70 6.14 -7.23 1.27
CA VAL A 70 6.29 -8.06 0.06
C VAL A 70 6.75 -9.47 0.44
N ARG A 71 7.75 -9.58 1.32
CA ARG A 71 8.23 -10.87 1.81
C ARG A 71 7.18 -11.64 2.60
N LEU A 72 6.40 -10.95 3.44
CA LEU A 72 5.32 -11.57 4.20
C LEU A 72 4.23 -12.14 3.27
N LEU A 73 3.84 -11.39 2.25
CA LEU A 73 2.83 -11.80 1.28
C LEU A 73 3.33 -12.86 0.27
N SER A 74 4.64 -12.91 0.04
CA SER A 74 5.25 -13.90 -0.86
C SER A 74 5.33 -15.30 -0.27
N CYS A 75 5.31 -15.44 1.06
CA CYS A 75 5.48 -16.74 1.72
C CYS A 75 4.15 -17.24 2.28
N SER A 76 3.74 -18.44 1.91
CA SER A 76 2.66 -19.14 2.61
C SER A 76 3.18 -19.68 3.95
N ARG A 77 2.50 -19.34 5.05
CA ARG A 77 2.79 -19.89 6.38
C ARG A 77 1.52 -20.54 6.92
N THR A 78 1.62 -21.81 7.27
CA THR A 78 0.58 -22.57 7.96
C THR A 78 1.06 -22.85 9.37
N PHE A 79 0.16 -22.72 10.35
CA PHE A 79 0.45 -23.03 11.75
C PHE A 79 -0.31 -24.29 12.15
N ASP A 80 0.33 -25.12 12.96
CA ASP A 80 -0.27 -26.33 13.49
C ASP A 80 -0.82 -26.08 14.90
N SER A 81 -2.11 -26.34 15.08
CA SER A 81 -2.83 -26.22 16.35
C SER A 81 -3.26 -27.56 16.95
N SER A 82 -2.68 -28.68 16.47
CA SER A 82 -2.93 -30.03 17.00
C SER A 82 -2.68 -30.10 18.51
N LYS A 83 -1.61 -29.46 18.98
CA LYS A 83 -1.26 -29.40 20.41
C LYS A 83 -2.30 -28.70 21.28
N ALA A 84 -2.92 -27.63 20.76
CA ALA A 84 -3.98 -26.92 21.48
C ALA A 84 -5.26 -27.77 21.53
N LYS A 85 -5.57 -28.50 20.45
CA LYS A 85 -6.71 -29.42 20.41
C LYS A 85 -6.56 -30.55 21.43
N GLU A 86 -5.40 -31.20 21.48
CA GLU A 86 -5.17 -32.36 22.35
C GLU A 86 -5.07 -31.98 23.83
N LEU A 87 -4.33 -30.92 24.17
CA LEU A 87 -4.04 -30.57 25.56
C LEU A 87 -5.06 -29.61 26.18
N LEU A 88 -5.74 -28.78 25.37
CA LEU A 88 -6.72 -27.80 25.85
C LEU A 88 -8.15 -28.12 25.42
N GLY A 89 -8.38 -29.19 24.65
CA GLY A 89 -9.69 -29.48 24.07
C GLY A 89 -10.17 -28.41 23.08
N TYR A 90 -9.25 -27.63 22.52
CA TYR A 90 -9.60 -26.49 21.67
C TYR A 90 -10.31 -26.92 20.37
N ALA A 91 -11.46 -26.32 20.11
CA ALA A 91 -12.19 -26.41 18.85
C ALA A 91 -12.65 -25.02 18.40
N PRO A 92 -12.51 -24.67 17.10
CA PRO A 92 -12.98 -23.38 16.59
C PRO A 92 -14.51 -23.31 16.65
N VAL A 93 -15.03 -22.22 17.24
CA VAL A 93 -16.48 -22.00 17.41
C VAL A 93 -17.15 -21.60 16.10
N VAL A 94 -16.42 -20.89 15.24
CA VAL A 94 -16.92 -20.37 13.97
C VAL A 94 -16.12 -20.98 12.84
N PRO A 95 -16.77 -21.63 11.85
CA PRO A 95 -16.09 -22.15 10.67
C PRO A 95 -15.60 -21.01 9.79
N LEU A 96 -14.57 -21.26 8.97
CA LEU A 96 -13.89 -20.22 8.20
C LEU A 96 -14.84 -19.46 7.27
N GLN A 97 -15.75 -20.17 6.61
CA GLN A 97 -16.68 -19.62 5.61
C GLN A 97 -17.69 -18.67 6.25
N GLU A 98 -18.18 -19.01 7.44
CA GLU A 98 -19.07 -18.15 8.23
C GLU A 98 -18.32 -16.90 8.73
N GLY A 99 -17.06 -17.05 9.14
CA GLY A 99 -16.21 -15.92 9.51
C GLY A 99 -15.99 -14.94 8.34
N ILE A 100 -15.79 -15.45 7.13
CA ILE A 100 -15.68 -14.65 5.91
C ILE A 100 -16.98 -13.87 5.66
N LYS A 101 -18.13 -14.54 5.74
CA LYS A 101 -19.44 -13.92 5.52
C LYS A 101 -19.71 -12.76 6.50
N ARG A 102 -19.53 -12.99 7.80
CA ARG A 102 -19.68 -11.94 8.83
C ARG A 102 -18.74 -10.77 8.60
N THR A 103 -17.53 -11.04 8.12
CA THR A 103 -16.57 -9.98 7.78
C THR A 103 -17.10 -9.14 6.62
N ILE A 104 -17.57 -9.76 5.54
CA ILE A 104 -18.14 -9.06 4.38
C ILE A 104 -19.34 -8.18 4.80
N ASP A 105 -20.24 -8.72 5.61
CA ASP A 105 -21.43 -8.00 6.09
C ASP A 105 -21.06 -6.75 6.92
N SER A 106 -19.98 -6.84 7.73
CA SER A 106 -19.45 -5.70 8.50
C SER A 106 -18.77 -4.64 7.63
N PHE A 107 -18.11 -5.06 6.55
CA PHE A 107 -17.32 -4.19 5.66
C PHE A 107 -18.05 -3.79 4.37
N THR A 108 -19.38 -3.80 4.35
CA THR A 108 -20.22 -3.38 3.21
C THR A 108 -19.93 -1.96 2.69
N HIS A 109 -19.40 -1.07 3.54
CA HIS A 109 -18.96 0.27 3.13
C HIS A 109 -17.73 0.27 2.19
N LEU A 110 -16.98 -0.84 2.13
CA LEU A 110 -15.83 -1.01 1.22
C LEU A 110 -16.23 -1.55 -0.15
N THR A 111 -17.51 -1.78 -0.42
CA THR A 111 -17.97 -2.25 -1.72
C THR A 111 -17.68 -1.20 -2.82
N PRO A 112 -17.45 -1.61 -4.08
CA PRO A 112 -17.13 -0.70 -5.18
C PRO A 112 -18.17 0.41 -5.37
N GLN A 113 -19.44 0.13 -5.04
CA GLN A 113 -20.56 1.06 -5.19
C GLN A 113 -20.47 2.25 -4.20
N ASN A 114 -19.87 2.04 -3.03
CA ASN A 114 -19.78 3.04 -1.96
C ASN A 114 -18.51 3.89 -2.00
N GLN A 115 -17.62 3.68 -2.99
CA GLN A 115 -16.41 4.50 -3.11
C GLN A 115 -16.74 5.92 -3.58
N PRO A 116 -16.20 6.97 -2.93
CA PRO A 116 -16.47 8.36 -3.29
C PRO A 116 -15.89 8.69 -4.67
N LYS A 117 -16.75 8.74 -5.70
CA LYS A 117 -16.39 9.12 -7.09
C LYS A 117 -15.59 10.43 -7.17
N LYS A 118 -15.83 11.36 -6.25
CA LYS A 118 -15.13 12.65 -6.17
C LYS A 118 -13.64 12.51 -5.86
N GLU A 119 -13.26 11.62 -4.94
CA GLU A 119 -11.87 11.39 -4.56
C GLU A 119 -11.06 10.77 -5.71
N VAL A 120 -11.68 9.87 -6.48
CA VAL A 120 -11.06 9.27 -7.68
C VAL A 120 -10.79 10.33 -8.74
N ASN A 121 -11.76 11.20 -9.02
CA ASN A 121 -11.59 12.26 -10.01
C ASN A 121 -10.51 13.27 -9.59
N ASP A 122 -10.48 13.68 -8.32
CA ASP A 122 -9.44 14.56 -7.77
C ASP A 122 -8.05 13.90 -7.88
N ARG A 123 -7.96 12.59 -7.62
CA ARG A 123 -6.73 11.80 -7.80
C ARG A 123 -6.28 11.63 -9.26
N ILE A 124 -7.18 11.71 -10.22
CA ILE A 124 -6.82 11.71 -11.64
C ILE A 124 -6.36 13.12 -12.05
N GLN A 125 -7.07 14.15 -11.57
CA GLN A 125 -6.77 15.54 -11.89
C GLN A 125 -5.39 15.98 -11.40
N TRP A 126 -5.01 15.67 -10.15
CA TRP A 126 -3.67 16.04 -9.67
C TRP A 126 -2.54 15.28 -10.40
N LYS A 127 -2.75 14.01 -10.80
CA LYS A 127 -1.77 13.25 -11.59
C LYS A 127 -1.53 13.91 -12.95
N LYS A 128 -2.60 14.40 -13.60
CA LYS A 128 -2.48 15.18 -14.84
C LYS A 128 -1.67 16.46 -14.62
N GLN A 129 -1.93 17.20 -13.55
CA GLN A 129 -1.18 18.42 -13.21
C GLN A 129 0.31 18.14 -12.96
N ILE A 130 0.64 17.03 -12.30
CA ILE A 130 2.04 16.61 -12.09
C ILE A 130 2.74 16.31 -13.41
N VAL A 131 2.09 15.56 -14.31
CA VAL A 131 2.67 15.25 -15.63
C VAL A 131 2.90 16.53 -16.43
N ILE A 132 1.95 17.47 -16.42
CA ILE A 132 2.09 18.77 -17.09
C ILE A 132 3.28 19.54 -16.52
N ALA A 133 3.42 19.60 -15.19
CA ALA A 133 4.55 20.29 -14.56
C ALA A 133 5.91 19.65 -14.91
N ILE A 134 5.99 18.32 -14.94
CA ILE A 134 7.21 17.59 -15.36
C ILE A 134 7.55 17.90 -16.81
N VAL A 135 6.56 17.91 -17.72
CA VAL A 135 6.79 18.25 -19.14
C VAL A 135 7.33 19.67 -19.28
N ILE A 136 6.73 20.65 -18.59
CA ILE A 136 7.21 22.05 -18.60
C ILE A 136 8.65 22.13 -18.08
N LEU A 137 8.97 21.44 -16.98
CA LEU A 137 10.31 21.40 -16.39
C LEU A 137 11.34 20.81 -17.37
N ILE A 138 10.98 19.72 -18.06
CA ILE A 138 11.82 19.07 -19.07
C ILE A 138 12.03 20.00 -20.27
N THR A 139 10.98 20.66 -20.77
CA THR A 139 11.09 21.61 -21.88
C THR A 139 12.00 22.78 -21.53
N LEU A 140 11.89 23.33 -20.31
CA LEU A 140 12.77 24.38 -19.81
C LEU A 140 14.22 23.91 -19.69
N TYR A 141 14.44 22.69 -19.19
CA TYR A 141 15.76 22.08 -19.08
C TYR A 141 16.42 21.90 -20.45
N LEU A 142 15.71 21.31 -21.42
CA LEU A 142 16.22 21.10 -22.78
C LEU A 142 16.54 22.42 -23.48
N LYS A 143 15.67 23.43 -23.33
CA LYS A 143 15.91 24.78 -23.86
C LYS A 143 17.13 25.43 -23.20
N SER A 144 17.34 25.23 -21.90
CA SER A 144 18.48 25.77 -21.17
C SER A 144 19.81 25.12 -21.59
N VAL A 145 19.81 23.80 -21.81
CA VAL A 145 20.98 23.05 -22.32
C VAL A 145 21.34 23.47 -23.74
N ALA A 146 20.35 23.74 -24.58
CA ALA A 146 20.57 24.17 -25.96
C ALA A 146 21.09 25.61 -26.09
N THR A 147 20.80 26.50 -25.13
CA THR A 147 21.08 27.94 -25.25
C THR A 147 22.36 28.37 -24.51
N THR A 148 22.85 27.59 -23.53
CA THR A 148 23.99 28.00 -22.69
C THR A 148 24.77 26.80 -22.17
N GLY A 149 26.08 26.75 -22.48
CA GLY A 149 27.02 25.86 -21.80
C GLY A 149 27.01 26.12 -20.29
N TYR A 150 26.87 25.05 -19.51
CA TYR A 150 26.61 25.01 -18.08
C TYR A 150 27.31 26.09 -17.22
N SER A 151 26.54 26.93 -16.53
CA SER A 151 27.01 27.72 -15.38
C SER A 151 26.67 27.00 -14.06
N ALA A 152 27.65 26.82 -13.18
CA ALA A 152 27.55 26.10 -11.90
C ALA A 152 26.45 26.56 -10.93
N VAL A 153 25.81 27.71 -11.19
CA VAL A 153 24.75 28.31 -10.36
C VAL A 153 23.37 27.69 -10.62
N LEU A 154 23.16 26.98 -11.75
CA LEU A 154 21.83 26.50 -12.13
C LEU A 154 21.37 25.25 -11.37
N ILE A 155 22.31 24.36 -11.04
CA ILE A 155 22.05 23.12 -10.30
C ILE A 155 21.46 23.39 -8.91
N PRO A 156 22.02 24.29 -8.08
CA PRO A 156 21.43 24.59 -6.78
C PRO A 156 20.06 25.28 -6.89
N VAL A 157 19.80 26.06 -7.95
CA VAL A 157 18.49 26.69 -8.18
C VAL A 157 17.44 25.65 -8.58
N LEU A 158 17.79 24.68 -9.43
CA LEU A 158 16.91 23.56 -9.76
C LEU A 158 16.63 22.66 -8.55
N VAL A 159 17.64 22.38 -7.73
CA VAL A 159 17.48 21.61 -6.49
C VAL A 159 16.59 22.36 -5.49
N ALA A 160 16.80 23.67 -5.31
CA ALA A 160 15.98 24.51 -4.43
C ALA A 160 14.52 24.62 -4.93
N SER A 161 14.32 24.77 -6.24
CA SER A 161 12.99 24.78 -6.87
C SER A 161 12.28 23.45 -6.70
N MET A 162 12.99 22.32 -6.87
CA MET A 162 12.45 20.99 -6.65
C MET A 162 12.03 20.81 -5.17
N ILE A 163 12.85 21.26 -4.22
CA ILE A 163 12.52 21.24 -2.78
C ILE A 163 11.30 22.12 -2.46
N PHE A 164 11.21 23.33 -3.03
CA PHE A 164 10.05 24.22 -2.86
C PHE A 164 8.78 23.64 -3.47
N PHE A 165 8.89 23.00 -4.64
CA PHE A 165 7.79 22.33 -5.30
C PHE A 165 7.29 21.16 -4.45
N PHE A 166 8.18 20.30 -3.92
CA PHE A 166 7.79 19.23 -2.99
C PHE A 166 7.19 19.75 -1.69
N ARG A 167 7.63 20.92 -1.18
CA ARG A 167 7.03 21.58 -0.01
C ARG A 167 5.66 22.20 -0.31
N GLY A 168 5.47 22.79 -1.49
CA GLY A 168 4.24 23.51 -1.88
C GLY A 168 3.13 22.63 -2.45
N ILE A 169 3.45 21.45 -2.99
CA ILE A 169 2.48 20.56 -3.64
C ILE A 169 1.86 19.53 -2.72
N PHE A 170 2.36 19.33 -1.50
CA PHE A 170 1.74 18.40 -0.58
C PHE A 170 0.39 18.97 -0.13
N PRO A 171 -0.75 18.48 -0.65
CA PRO A 171 -2.02 19.10 -0.37
C PRO A 171 -2.31 18.81 1.10
N GLU A 172 -2.53 19.86 1.88
CA GLU A 172 -3.00 19.78 3.27
C GLU A 172 -4.23 18.84 3.41
N LYS A 173 -5.00 18.70 2.33
CA LYS A 173 -6.14 17.79 2.19
C LYS A 173 -5.79 16.30 2.37
N MET A 174 -4.55 15.87 2.10
CA MET A 174 -4.12 14.50 2.38
C MET A 174 -3.84 14.24 3.87
N LYS A 175 -3.56 15.27 4.69
CA LYS A 175 -3.47 15.10 6.15
C LYS A 175 -4.86 14.87 6.76
N LEU A 176 -5.89 15.56 6.25
CA LEU A 176 -7.27 15.45 6.75
C LEU A 176 -7.94 14.10 6.44
N LEU A 177 -7.56 13.43 5.34
CA LEU A 177 -8.03 12.05 5.05
C LEU A 177 -7.45 10.98 5.99
N GLY A 178 -6.39 11.29 6.75
CA GLY A 178 -5.88 10.41 7.81
C GLY A 178 -6.62 10.55 9.13
N SER A 179 -7.20 11.73 9.39
CA SER A 179 -7.88 12.02 10.67
C SER A 179 -9.34 11.58 10.70
N LYS A 180 -9.99 11.36 9.55
CA LYS A 180 -11.43 11.01 9.49
C LYS A 180 -11.69 9.49 9.48
N LYS A 181 -10.66 8.66 9.68
CA LYS A 181 -10.83 7.19 9.77
C LYS A 181 -10.97 6.67 11.20
N ASP A 182 -10.75 7.54 12.19
CA ASP A 182 -10.90 7.23 13.61
C ASP A 182 -12.08 8.04 14.19
N ASN A 183 -13.32 7.66 13.83
CA ASN A 183 -14.51 7.94 14.63
C ASN A 183 -15.63 6.98 14.24
#